data_AF-A0A0P4W1L8-F1
#
_entry.id   AF-A0A0P4W1L8-F1
#
_cell.length_a   1.000
_cell.length_b   1.000
_cell.length_c   1.000
_cell.angle_alpha   90.00
_cell.angle_beta   90.00
_cell.angle_gamma   90.00
#
_symmetry.space_group_name_H-M   'P 1'
#
loop_
_entity.id
_entity.type
_entity.pdbx_description
1 polymer ?
#
loop_
_entity_poly.entity_id
_entity_poly.type
_entity_poly.pdbx_seq_one_letter_code
_entity_poly.pdbx_strand_id
1 'polypeptide(L)'
;MSGKIKQRNAANTSESATTSVNEKILKRCHSLYTDSENGLVNIGESLGMKILPPRKKINVMLMGNHSAGKSSFINWYIEEHVQRTGVAIETQGFTFITNGRKRESLTGNATLHLYPHFKALQDIEDLFC
;
A
#
# COMPACT_ATOMS: atom_id res chain seq x y z
N MET A 1 -32.10 15.42 22.22
CA MET A 1 -32.18 15.44 20.74
C MET A 1 -31.20 14.40 20.21
N SER A 2 -31.71 13.23 19.78
CA SER A 2 -30.89 12.11 19.31
C SER A 2 -30.63 12.25 17.82
N GLY A 3 -29.41 12.64 17.45
CA GLY A 3 -28.97 12.75 16.07
C GLY A 3 -28.76 11.37 15.47
N LYS A 4 -29.63 10.95 14.55
CA LYS A 4 -29.44 9.74 13.75
C LYS A 4 -28.15 9.87 12.94
N ILE A 5 -27.12 9.10 13.30
CA ILE A 5 -25.90 8.97 12.51
C ILE A 5 -26.28 8.29 11.19
N LYS A 6 -26.21 9.04 10.10
CA LYS A 6 -26.49 8.58 8.74
C LYS A 6 -25.33 7.67 8.32
N GLN A 7 -25.48 6.36 8.51
CA GLN A 7 -24.53 5.36 8.02
C GLN A 7 -24.44 5.51 6.49
N ARG A 8 -23.29 5.96 6.00
CA ARG A 8 -23.03 6.04 4.56
C ARG A 8 -22.85 4.61 4.04
N ASN A 9 -23.54 4.27 2.97
CA ASN A 9 -23.32 2.99 2.29
C ASN A 9 -21.86 2.93 1.83
N ALA A 10 -21.15 1.87 2.19
CA ALA A 10 -19.81 1.62 1.69
C ALA A 10 -19.83 1.60 0.15
N ALA A 11 -18.96 2.38 -0.49
CA ALA A 11 -18.95 2.59 -1.94
C ALA A 11 -18.61 1.31 -2.76
N ASN A 12 -18.30 0.20 -2.10
CA ASN A 12 -17.90 -1.05 -2.75
C ASN A 12 -19.03 -2.07 -2.64
N THR A 13 -20.15 -1.80 -3.32
CA THR A 13 -21.13 -2.85 -3.61
C THR A 13 -20.46 -3.88 -4.50
N SER A 14 -20.41 -5.12 -4.03
CA SER A 14 -19.76 -6.25 -4.69
C SER A 14 -20.45 -6.60 -6.01
N GLU A 15 -19.93 -6.10 -7.13
CA GLU A 15 -20.22 -6.65 -8.46
C GLU A 15 -19.55 -8.02 -8.61
N SER A 16 -20.20 -9.07 -8.11
CA SER A 16 -19.86 -10.46 -8.43
C SER A 16 -20.67 -10.92 -9.64
N ALA A 17 -20.06 -11.02 -10.83
CA ALA A 17 -20.48 -11.96 -11.90
C ALA A 17 -19.63 -11.92 -13.18
N THR A 18 -18.58 -11.11 -13.26
CA THR A 18 -17.56 -11.26 -14.32
C THR A 18 -16.19 -11.12 -13.68
N THR A 19 -15.28 -12.07 -13.90
CA THR A 19 -13.84 -11.75 -13.92
C THR A 19 -13.72 -10.52 -14.80
N SER A 20 -13.58 -9.34 -14.18
CA SER A 20 -13.81 -8.08 -14.87
C SER A 20 -12.82 -7.96 -16.03
N VAL A 21 -13.18 -7.23 -17.09
CA VAL A 21 -12.28 -6.95 -18.21
C VAL A 21 -10.90 -6.48 -17.70
N ASN A 22 -10.89 -5.73 -16.60
CA ASN A 22 -9.69 -5.28 -15.91
C ASN A 22 -8.82 -6.43 -15.40
N GLU A 23 -9.39 -7.48 -14.82
CA GLU A 23 -8.60 -8.64 -14.37
C GLU A 23 -7.96 -9.38 -15.55
N LYS A 24 -8.69 -9.51 -16.68
CA LYS A 24 -8.13 -10.12 -17.90
C LYS A 24 -6.97 -9.29 -18.47
N ILE A 25 -7.12 -7.96 -18.49
CA ILE A 25 -6.07 -7.04 -18.92
C ILE A 25 -4.85 -7.18 -18.00
N LEU A 26 -5.04 -7.12 -16.68
CA LEU A 26 -3.94 -7.26 -15.71
C LEU A 26 -3.22 -8.61 -15.86
N LYS A 27 -3.96 -9.70 -16.08
CA LYS A 27 -3.36 -11.02 -16.33
C LYS A 27 -2.51 -11.03 -17.59
N ARG A 28 -3.02 -10.46 -18.69
CA ARG A 28 -2.29 -10.40 -19.96
C ARG A 28 -1.05 -9.51 -19.88
N CYS A 29 -1.17 -8.33 -19.24
CA CYS A 29 -0.03 -7.47 -18.97
C CYS A 29 1.01 -8.20 -18.12
N HIS A 30 0.61 -8.91 -17.06
CA HIS A 30 1.54 -9.68 -16.24
C HIS A 30 2.27 -10.74 -17.07
N SER A 31 1.57 -11.49 -17.93
CA SER A 31 2.18 -12.48 -18.83
C SER A 31 3.20 -11.88 -19.80
N LEU A 32 2.98 -10.67 -20.33
CA LEU A 32 3.99 -10.00 -21.18
C LEU A 32 5.30 -9.70 -20.43
N TYR A 33 5.24 -9.52 -19.11
CA TYR A 33 6.43 -9.28 -18.31
C TYR A 33 7.14 -10.58 -17.94
N THR A 34 6.38 -11.64 -17.64
CA THR A 34 6.89 -12.89 -17.06
C THR A 34 7.01 -14.05 -18.05
N ASP A 35 6.79 -13.80 -19.34
CA ASP A 35 7.00 -14.80 -20.39
C ASP A 35 8.44 -15.34 -20.36
N SER A 36 8.59 -16.66 -20.47
CA SER A 36 9.88 -17.33 -20.29
C SER A 36 10.86 -17.09 -21.43
N GLU A 37 10.36 -16.86 -22.65
CA GLU A 37 11.22 -16.68 -23.83
C GLU A 37 11.43 -15.19 -24.12
N ASN A 38 10.35 -14.43 -24.17
CA ASN A 38 10.35 -13.03 -24.64
C ASN A 38 9.77 -12.06 -23.60
N GLY A 39 9.79 -12.43 -22.31
CA GLY A 39 9.28 -11.58 -21.23
C GLY A 39 10.13 -10.35 -20.99
N LEU A 40 9.47 -9.23 -20.69
CA LEU A 40 10.17 -7.97 -20.40
C LEU A 40 11.15 -8.08 -19.23
N VAL A 41 10.90 -8.96 -18.25
CA VAL A 41 11.83 -9.19 -17.13
C VAL A 41 13.15 -9.76 -17.64
N ASN A 42 13.12 -10.82 -18.46
CA ASN A 42 14.33 -11.45 -18.99
C ASN A 42 15.10 -10.51 -19.93
N ILE A 43 14.37 -9.79 -20.78
CA ILE A 43 14.96 -8.78 -21.67
C ILE A 43 15.62 -7.68 -20.83
N GLY A 44 14.95 -7.17 -19.80
CA GLY A 44 15.50 -6.18 -18.87
C GLY A 44 16.78 -6.67 -18.21
N GLU A 45 16.79 -7.89 -17.69
CA GLU A 45 17.96 -8.49 -17.04
C GLU A 45 19.17 -8.58 -17.99
N SER A 46 18.96 -8.97 -19.26
CA SER A 46 20.02 -8.99 -20.28
C SER A 46 20.63 -7.62 -20.58
N LEU A 47 19.89 -6.54 -20.30
CA LEU A 47 20.31 -5.15 -20.45
C LEU A 47 20.80 -4.54 -19.12
N GLY A 48 20.89 -5.33 -18.04
CA GLY A 48 21.25 -4.86 -16.70
C GLY A 48 20.16 -4.00 -16.03
N MET A 49 18.91 -4.09 -16.49
CA MET A 49 17.77 -3.34 -15.96
C MET A 49 16.87 -4.24 -15.13
N LYS A 50 16.52 -3.80 -13.91
CA LYS A 50 15.55 -4.50 -13.06
C LYS A 50 14.13 -4.06 -13.39
N ILE A 51 13.40 -4.90 -14.11
CA ILE A 51 11.98 -4.67 -14.43
C ILE A 51 11.10 -5.49 -13.49
N LEU A 52 10.05 -4.87 -12.95
CA LEU A 52 9.09 -5.53 -12.06
C LEU A 52 7.76 -5.75 -12.78
N PRO A 53 7.18 -6.97 -12.73
CA PRO A 53 5.88 -7.21 -13.32
C PRO A 53 4.76 -6.47 -12.55
N PRO A 54 3.68 -6.03 -13.24
CA PRO A 54 2.52 -5.44 -12.59
C PRO A 54 1.94 -6.35 -11.49
N ARG A 55 1.58 -5.76 -10.35
CA ARG A 55 0.98 -6.44 -9.20
C ARG A 55 -0.45 -5.96 -8.96
N LYS A 56 -1.29 -6.83 -8.40
CA LYS A 56 -2.68 -6.48 -8.02
C LYS A 56 -2.75 -5.46 -6.88
N LYS A 57 -1.74 -5.43 -5.99
CA LYS A 57 -1.69 -4.50 -4.85
C LYS A 57 -1.16 -3.15 -5.32
N ILE A 58 -1.98 -2.11 -5.13
CA ILE A 58 -1.60 -0.71 -5.35
C ILE A 58 -1.05 -0.15 -4.03
N ASN A 59 0.11 0.49 -4.08
CA ASN A 59 0.67 1.23 -2.95
C ASN A 59 0.56 2.72 -3.27
N VAL A 60 0.03 3.50 -2.34
CA VAL A 60 -0.08 4.96 -2.46
C VAL A 60 0.84 5.60 -1.44
N MET A 61 1.78 6.40 -1.90
CA MET A 61 2.67 7.18 -1.03
C MET A 61 2.07 8.56 -0.80
N LEU A 62 1.72 8.86 0.45
CA LEU A 62 1.20 10.18 0.82
C LEU A 62 2.34 11.04 1.38
N MET A 63 2.71 12.09 0.64
CA MET A 63 3.78 13.03 0.99
C MET A 63 3.21 14.42 1.24
N GLY A 64 3.91 15.22 2.03
CA GLY A 64 3.52 16.60 2.34
C GLY A 64 4.25 17.13 3.56
N ASN A 65 4.27 18.46 3.70
CA ASN A 65 4.99 19.14 4.76
C ASN A 65 4.48 18.76 6.17
N HIS A 66 5.24 19.10 7.20
CA HIS A 66 4.78 18.97 8.59
C HIS A 66 3.40 19.64 8.74
N SER A 67 2.47 18.97 9.40
CA SER A 67 1.09 19.45 9.60
C SER A 67 0.18 19.60 8.38
N ALA A 68 0.55 19.09 7.19
CA ALA A 68 -0.34 19.08 6.01
C ALA A 68 -1.60 18.18 6.15
N GLY A 69 -1.85 17.60 7.32
CA GLY A 69 -3.02 16.75 7.57
C GLY A 69 -2.91 15.32 7.03
N LYS A 70 -1.71 14.84 6.69
CA LYS A 70 -1.48 13.49 6.12
C LYS A 70 -2.13 12.37 6.96
N SER A 71 -1.81 12.32 8.25
CA SER A 71 -2.34 11.33 9.18
C SER A 71 -3.85 11.44 9.37
N SER A 72 -4.37 12.68 9.39
CA SER A 72 -5.81 12.95 9.49
C SER A 72 -6.56 12.50 8.24
N PHE A 73 -5.99 12.73 7.05
CA PHE A 73 -6.57 12.28 5.78
C PHE A 73 -6.67 10.76 5.72
N ILE A 74 -5.60 10.06 6.12
CA ILE A 74 -5.60 8.59 6.18
C ILE A 74 -6.72 8.09 7.09
N ASN A 75 -6.79 8.58 8.32
CA ASN A 75 -7.81 8.16 9.29
C ASN A 75 -9.23 8.44 8.78
N TRP A 76 -9.43 9.59 8.13
CA TRP A 76 -10.70 9.95 7.51
C TRP A 76 -11.05 9.01 6.36
N TYR A 77 -10.09 8.68 5.48
CA TYR A 77 -10.29 7.84 4.31
C TYR A 77 -10.65 6.38 4.66
N ILE A 78 -9.99 5.84 5.70
CA ILE A 78 -10.22 4.46 6.16
C ILE A 78 -11.36 4.35 7.18
N GLU A 79 -11.91 5.50 7.62
CA GLU A 79 -12.94 5.58 8.67
C GLU A 79 -12.53 4.95 10.01
N GLU A 80 -11.22 4.96 10.33
CA GLU A 80 -10.64 4.37 11.53
C GLU A 80 -9.44 5.21 12.03
N HIS A 81 -9.25 5.28 13.36
CA HIS A 81 -8.09 5.94 13.96
C HIS A 81 -6.85 5.03 13.95
N VAL A 82 -6.13 4.98 12.83
CA VAL A 82 -4.91 4.15 12.68
C VAL A 82 -3.63 4.93 12.94
N GLN A 83 -3.55 6.17 12.46
CA GLN A 83 -2.43 7.07 12.73
C GLN A 83 -2.73 7.97 13.92
N ARG A 84 -1.73 8.27 14.74
CA ARG A 84 -1.84 9.32 15.76
C ARG A 84 -1.95 10.69 15.06
N THR A 85 -2.82 11.54 15.57
CA THR A 85 -3.08 12.89 15.05
C THR A 85 -2.95 13.88 16.18
N GLY A 86 -2.07 14.86 16.02
CA GLY A 86 -1.78 15.90 17.01
C GLY A 86 -1.09 17.11 16.36
N VAL A 87 -0.85 18.16 17.15
CA VAL A 87 -0.27 19.44 16.68
C VAL A 87 1.26 19.42 16.67
N ALA A 88 1.89 18.50 17.42
CA ALA A 88 3.33 18.36 17.54
C ALA A 88 3.91 17.31 16.57
N ILE A 89 5.23 17.32 16.38
CA ILE A 89 5.99 16.42 15.50
C ILE A 89 5.92 14.97 16.00
N GLU A 90 4.80 14.28 15.74
CA GLU A 90 4.57 12.91 16.23
C GLU A 90 5.00 11.84 15.22
N THR A 91 4.90 12.11 13.91
CA THR A 91 5.29 11.15 12.87
C THR A 91 6.75 11.39 12.50
N GLN A 92 7.65 10.72 13.20
CA GLN A 92 9.05 10.57 12.83
C GLN A 92 9.18 9.21 12.12
N GLY A 93 9.63 9.22 10.86
CA GLY A 93 9.75 8.01 10.04
C GLY A 93 8.54 7.72 9.14
N PHE A 94 8.59 6.58 8.46
CA PHE A 94 7.56 6.18 7.52
C PHE A 94 6.61 5.17 8.14
N THR A 95 5.31 5.33 7.87
CA THR A 95 4.31 4.35 8.30
C THR A 95 3.71 3.63 7.11
N PHE A 96 3.83 2.29 7.10
CA PHE A 96 3.15 1.43 6.15
C PHE A 96 1.82 0.98 6.74
N ILE A 97 0.73 1.30 6.03
CA ILE A 97 -0.63 0.89 6.41
C ILE A 97 -1.11 -0.12 5.40
N THR A 98 -1.51 -1.30 5.88
CA THR A 98 -1.97 -2.38 5.02
C THR A 98 -3.10 -3.16 5.66
N ASN A 99 -3.91 -3.83 4.85
CA ASN A 99 -4.95 -4.72 5.33
C ASN A 99 -4.32 -5.98 5.98
N GLY A 100 -4.88 -6.40 7.12
CA GLY A 100 -4.50 -7.61 7.82
C GLY A 100 -5.72 -8.25 8.48
N ARG A 101 -5.58 -9.50 8.94
CA ARG A 101 -6.66 -10.23 9.63
C ARG A 101 -6.89 -9.73 11.05
N LYS A 102 -5.87 -9.16 11.68
CA LYS A 102 -5.88 -8.61 13.03
C LYS A 102 -5.34 -7.19 12.99
N ARG A 103 -5.85 -6.35 13.89
CA ARG A 103 -5.34 -5.00 14.11
C ARG A 103 -4.07 -5.08 14.94
N GLU A 104 -2.94 -4.85 14.30
CA GLU A 104 -1.61 -4.93 14.91
C GLU A 104 -0.76 -3.74 14.44
N SER A 105 0.10 -3.25 15.33
CA SER A 105 1.09 -2.22 15.01
C SER A 105 2.46 -2.77 15.32
N LEU A 106 3.33 -2.75 14.32
CA LEU A 106 4.68 -3.29 14.39
C LEU A 106 5.66 -2.14 14.18
N THR A 107 6.73 -2.14 14.96
CA THR A 107 7.78 -1.11 14.91
C THR A 107 9.15 -1.75 14.72
N GLY A 108 10.07 -1.01 14.10
CA GLY A 108 11.46 -1.39 13.92
C GLY A 108 11.66 -2.75 13.25
N ASN A 109 12.58 -3.54 13.81
CA ASN A 109 13.02 -4.83 13.24
C ASN A 109 11.92 -5.89 13.16
N ALA A 110 10.90 -5.83 14.02
CA ALA A 110 9.79 -6.78 13.98
C ALA A 110 9.01 -6.69 12.66
N THR A 111 8.86 -5.46 12.12
CA THR A 111 8.23 -5.22 10.83
C THR A 111 9.02 -5.86 9.69
N LEU A 112 10.35 -5.77 9.71
CA LEU A 112 11.22 -6.35 8.69
C LEU A 112 11.22 -7.88 8.71
N HIS A 113 11.12 -8.49 9.90
CA HIS A 113 11.00 -9.93 10.04
C HIS A 113 9.66 -10.46 9.49
N LEU A 114 8.55 -9.78 9.79
CA LEU A 114 7.22 -10.19 9.34
C LEU A 114 6.94 -9.85 7.88
N TYR A 115 7.61 -8.83 7.35
CA TYR A 115 7.46 -8.38 5.97
C TYR A 115 8.82 -8.27 5.27
N PRO A 116 9.41 -9.40 4.84
CA PRO A 116 10.74 -9.42 4.20
C PRO A 116 10.86 -8.56 2.93
N HIS A 117 9.73 -8.27 2.27
CA HIS A 117 9.70 -7.38 1.11
C HIS A 117 9.97 -5.91 1.45
N PHE A 118 9.93 -5.53 2.73
CA PHE A 118 10.39 -4.23 3.23
C PHE A 118 11.88 -4.22 3.56
N LYS A 119 12.61 -5.33 3.42
CA LYS A 119 14.05 -5.38 3.75
C LYS A 119 14.88 -4.35 2.97
N ALA A 120 14.52 -4.09 1.70
CA ALA A 120 15.17 -3.06 0.89
C ALA A 120 15.01 -1.63 1.45
N LEU A 121 14.07 -1.42 2.38
CA LEU A 121 13.86 -0.15 3.03
C LEU A 121 14.81 0.04 4.22
N GLN A 122 15.42 -1.04 4.75
CA GLN A 122 16.41 -0.95 5.83
C GLN A 122 17.63 -0.11 5.43
N ASP A 123 17.95 -0.07 4.14
CA ASP A 123 19.08 0.69 3.60
C ASP A 123 18.81 2.21 3.56
N ILE A 124 17.58 2.65 3.89
CA ILE A 124 17.21 4.06 3.99
C ILE A 124 17.47 4.50 5.44
N GLU A 125 18.47 5.36 5.63
CA GLU A 125 18.79 5.96 6.92
C GLU A 125 17.55 6.63 7.54
N ASP A 126 17.42 6.50 8.86
CA ASP A 126 16.32 7.06 9.68
C ASP A 126 14.90 6.52 9.42
N LEU A 127 14.76 5.46 8.64
CA LEU A 127 13.44 4.91 8.31
C LEU A 127 12.80 4.06 9.41
N PHE A 128 13.62 3.28 10.11
CA PHE A 128 13.20 2.32 11.14
C PHE A 128 13.95 2.58 12.46
N CYS A 129 13.91 3.81 12.96
CA CYS A 129 14.37 4.15 14.30
C CYS A 129 13.31 3.82 15.37
#